data_AF-A0A820HZE4-F1
#
_entry.id   AF-A0A820HZE4-F1
#
_cell.length_a   1.000
_cell.length_b   1.000
_cell.length_c   1.000
_cell.angle_alpha   90.00
_cell.angle_beta   90.00
_cell.angle_gamma   90.00
#
_symmetry.space_group_name_H-M   'P 1'
#
loop_
_entity.id
_entity.type
_entity.pdbx_description
1 polymer ?
#
loop_
_entity_poly.entity_id
_entity_poly.type
_entity_poly.pdbx_seq_one_letter_code
_entity_poly.pdbx_strand_id
1 'polypeptide(L)' 'MEQTIQVLGNGYQLFSKFDMKSGFWQIPIEEEDRHKTAFITPEGLYEWNVLAQG' A
#
# COMPACT_ATOMS: atom_id res chain seq x y z
N MET A 1 -12.14 0.36 -12.25
CA MET A 1 -12.76 1.40 -11.39
C MET A 1 -14.21 1.65 -11.77
N GLU A 2 -14.50 1.93 -13.05
CA GLU A 2 -15.88 2.07 -13.58
C GLU A 2 -16.78 0.87 -13.31
N GLN A 3 -16.28 -0.35 -13.55
CA GLN A 3 -17.05 -1.58 -13.30
C GLN A 3 -17.42 -1.78 -11.83
N THR A 4 -16.53 -1.41 -10.91
CA THR A 4 -16.74 -1.53 -9.46
C THR A 4 -17.81 -0.56 -8.97
N ILE A 5 -17.82 0.67 -9.51
CA ILE A 5 -18.82 1.68 -9.16
C ILE A 5 -20.21 1.27 -9.68
N GLN A 6 -20.30 0.68 -10.88
CA GLN A 6 -21.58 0.20 -11.41
C GLN A 6 -22.19 -0.92 -10.55
N VAL A 7 -21.38 -1.84 -10.01
CA VAL A 7 -21.85 -2.89 -9.10
C VAL A 7 -22.36 -2.30 -7.78
N LEU A 8 -21.63 -1.33 -7.23
CA LEU A 8 -22.03 -0.65 -5.99
C LEU A 8 -23.27 0.23 -6.18
N GLY A 9 -23.48 0.79 -7.37
CA GLY A 9 -24.59 1.70 -7.66
C GLY A 9 -25.97 1.04 -7.77
N ASN A 10 -26.06 -0.29 -7.87
CA ASN A 10 -27.34 -0.99 -8.02
C ASN A 10 -27.84 -1.53 -6.68
N GLY A 11 -28.86 -0.89 -6.12
CA GLY A 11 -29.66 -1.43 -5.00
C GLY A 11 -29.14 -1.09 -3.59
N TYR A 12 -28.03 -0.39 -3.46
CA TYR A 12 -27.50 0.07 -2.16
C TYR A 12 -27.80 1.56 -1.94
N GLN A 13 -28.29 1.90 -0.75
CA GLN A 13 -28.70 3.26 -0.38
C GLN A 13 -27.70 3.96 0.55
N LEU A 14 -26.78 3.20 1.18
CA LEU A 14 -25.81 3.71 2.14
C LEU A 14 -24.42 3.14 1.85
N PHE A 15 -23.43 4.03 1.82
CA PHE A 15 -22.03 3.69 1.62
C PHE A 15 -21.19 4.33 2.72
N SER A 16 -20.16 3.61 3.16
CA SER A 16 -19.10 4.16 4.02
C SER A 16 -17.75 3.89 3.37
N LYS A 17 -16.84 4.85 3.50
CA LYS A 17 -15.46 4.73 3.02
C LYS A 17 -14.55 4.70 4.24
N PHE A 18 -13.67 3.72 4.28
CA PHE A 18 -12.53 3.70 5.20
C PHE A 18 -11.29 4.21 4.47
N ASP A 19 -10.57 5.11 5.11
CA ASP A 19 -9.28 5.58 4.62
C ASP A 19 -8.17 4.99 5.50
N MET A 20 -7.28 4.20 4.88
CA MET A 20 -6.10 3.70 5.57
C MET A 20 -4.96 4.69 5.36
N LYS A 21 -4.72 5.56 6.36
CA LYS A 21 -3.63 6.52 6.32
C LYS A 21 -2.29 5.78 6.15
N SER A 22 -1.54 6.15 5.11
CA SER A 22 -0.22 5.56 4.82
C SER A 22 -0.27 4.03 4.72
N GLY A 23 -1.31 3.47 4.10
CA GLY A 23 -1.58 2.02 4.11
C GLY A 23 -0.42 1.12 3.67
N PHE A 24 0.43 1.56 2.72
CA PHE A 24 1.62 0.82 2.31
C PHE A 24 2.60 0.59 3.48
N TRP A 25 2.82 1.62 4.29
CA TRP A 25 3.74 1.60 5.43
C TRP A 25 3.28 0.68 6.58
N GLN A 26 2.08 0.13 6.51
CA GLN A 26 1.56 -0.81 7.51
C GLN A 26 1.77 -2.27 7.13
N ILE A 27 2.14 -2.55 5.87
CA ILE A 27 2.30 -3.91 5.36
C ILE A 27 3.76 -4.31 5.50
N PRO A 28 4.10 -5.31 6.35
CA PRO A 28 5.47 -5.76 6.53
C PRO A 28 5.99 -6.47 5.27
N ILE A 29 7.27 -6.29 5.00
CA ILE A 29 7.99 -7.08 3.99
C ILE A 29 8.64 -8.27 4.69
N GLU A 30 8.47 -9.45 4.11
CA GLU A 30 9.12 -10.68 4.55
C GLU A 30 10.63 -10.49 4.64
N GLU A 31 11.24 -11.02 5.71
CA GLU A 31 12.66 -10.77 6.00
C GLU A 31 13.58 -11.20 4.87
N GLU A 32 13.25 -12.30 4.18
CA GLU A 32 14.01 -12.80 3.03
C GLU A 32 13.96 -11.86 1.82
N ASP A 33 12.98 -10.96 1.74
CA ASP A 33 12.73 -10.10 0.59
C ASP A 33 13.13 -8.63 0.78
N ARG A 34 13.44 -8.19 2.01
CA ARG A 34 13.78 -6.78 2.31
C ARG A 34 14.92 -6.25 1.44
N HIS A 35 15.94 -7.07 1.20
CA HIS A 35 17.10 -6.72 0.37
C HIS A 35 16.74 -6.30 -1.06
N LYS A 36 15.60 -6.77 -1.61
CA LYS A 36 15.10 -6.40 -2.94
C LYS A 36 14.64 -4.94 -3.01
N THR A 37 14.41 -4.33 -1.85
CA THR A 37 13.93 -2.95 -1.72
C THR A 37 15.03 -1.95 -1.38
N ALA A 38 16.29 -2.38 -1.49
CA ALA A 38 17.42 -1.56 -1.09
C ALA A 38 17.61 -0.31 -1.96
N PHE A 39 17.97 0.81 -1.33
CA PHE A 39 18.24 2.10 -1.97
C PHE A 39 19.48 2.77 -1.36
N ILE A 40 20.17 3.58 -2.16
CA ILE A 40 21.43 4.23 -1.78
C ILE A 40 21.16 5.70 -1.46
N THR A 41 21.70 6.16 -0.33
CA THR A 41 21.87 7.57 0.02
C THR A 41 23.36 7.90 0.06
N PRO A 42 23.76 9.18 0.10
CA PRO A 42 25.15 9.55 0.35
C PRO A 42 25.73 9.00 1.66
N GLU A 43 24.86 8.64 2.62
CA GLU A 43 25.23 8.14 3.94
C GLU A 43 25.31 6.61 4.01
N GLY A 44 24.72 5.88 3.05
CA GLY A 44 24.79 4.42 3.02
C GLY A 44 23.73 3.72 2.17
N LEU A 45 23.67 2.41 2.32
CA LEU A 45 22.65 1.54 1.74
C LEU A 45 21.60 1.23 2.79
N TYR A 46 20.33 1.39 2.43
CA TYR A 46 19.18 1.15 3.30
C TYR A 46 18.19 0.21 2.60
N GLU A 47 17.39 -0.49 3.38
CA GLU A 47 16.30 -1.35 2.90
C GLU A 47 15.01 -1.05 3.68
N TRP A 48 13.86 -1.37 3.09
CA TRP A 48 12.58 -1.15 3.72
C TRP A 48 12.11 -2.37 4.50
N ASN A 49 11.59 -2.14 5.72
CA ASN A 49 10.96 -3.20 6.54
C ASN A 49 9.47 -3.38 6.24
N VAL A 50 8.86 -2.38 5.59
CA VAL A 50 7.45 -2.31 5.21
C VAL A 50 7.35 -1.86 3.77
N LEU A 51 6.21 -2.07 3.11
CA LEU A 51 6.04 -1.62 1.73
C LEU A 51 6.24 -0.10 1.63
N ALA A 52 7.27 0.28 0.89
CA ALA A 52 7.53 1.67 0.57
C ALA A 52 6.52 2.18 -0.46
N GLN A 53 6.21 3.47 -0.37
CA GLN A 53 5.44 4.15 -1.40
C GLN A 53 6.39 4.54 -2.53
N GLY A 54 6.14 3.99 -3.73
CA GLY A 54 6.88 4.32 -4.95
C GLY A 54 6.54 5.68 -5.53
#